data_AF-A0A3S3YJL6-F1
#
_entry.id   AF-A0A3S3YJL6-F1
#
_cell.length_a   1.000
_cell.length_b   1.000
_cell.length_c   1.000
_cell.angle_alpha   90.00
_cell.angle_beta   90.00
_cell.angle_gamma   90.00
#
_symmetry.space_group_name_H-M   'P 1'
#
loop_
_entity.id
_entity.type
_entity.pdbx_description
1 polymer ?
#
loop_
_entity_poly.entity_id
_entity_poly.type
_entity_poly.pdbx_seq_one_letter_code
_entity_poly.pdbx_strand_id
1 'polypeptide(L)'
;MTGYRFRCLGPYFFQTFRDADGRRTLNCLAARDDVFAQAEADAEAVGLRDIFSAVGLYVFGLSPSGSPRTWPYYVGRASRQPLYRRLFQQTDKPGKYSAILQEYERARPFIYLFPMVTDAGRQVKPASGNGTVVYKTIADAEYQLIGQALHVNPDLYNVQDAKSQRRFVIEGTLRADARERRSAQSFRSMMGFELKKRAPSRLSEATLAAVQGEEEAEEALSHQDPAVLVPEAPVLPDHAAE
;
A
#
# COMPACT_ATOMS: atom_id res chain seq x y z
N MET A 1 10.38 -16.86 -21.10
CA MET A 1 9.54 -16.56 -19.91
C MET A 1 9.33 -15.06 -19.89
N THR A 2 8.09 -14.59 -19.73
CA THR A 2 7.81 -13.16 -19.55
C THR A 2 8.17 -12.79 -18.12
N GLY A 3 9.21 -11.99 -17.93
CA GLY A 3 9.50 -11.39 -16.63
C GLY A 3 8.58 -10.21 -16.36
N TYR A 4 8.37 -9.97 -15.06
CA TYR A 4 7.59 -8.85 -14.57
C TYR A 4 8.45 -7.96 -13.70
N ARG A 5 8.15 -6.67 -13.70
CA ARG A 5 8.85 -5.64 -12.94
C ARG A 5 7.82 -4.69 -12.33
N PHE A 6 8.18 -4.05 -11.23
CA PHE A 6 7.37 -3.01 -10.61
C PHE A 6 8.08 -1.67 -10.78
N ARG A 7 7.40 -0.67 -11.34
CA ARG A 7 7.96 0.69 -11.48
C ARG A 7 7.57 1.51 -10.25
N CYS A 8 8.53 2.12 -9.57
CA CYS A 8 8.23 2.99 -8.43
C CYS A 8 7.82 4.37 -8.93
N LEU A 9 6.67 4.86 -8.46
CA LEU A 9 6.07 6.15 -8.77
C LEU A 9 5.75 6.87 -7.45
N GLY A 10 6.06 8.16 -7.34
CA GLY A 10 5.84 8.99 -6.15
C GLY A 10 7.13 9.42 -5.42
N PRO A 11 7.02 9.98 -4.19
CA PRO A 11 5.83 9.98 -3.34
C PRO A 11 4.78 11.02 -3.75
N TYR A 12 3.52 10.61 -3.73
CA TYR A 12 2.36 11.49 -3.98
C TYR A 12 1.73 11.92 -2.67
N PHE A 13 1.82 13.22 -2.38
CA PHE A 13 1.21 13.81 -1.19
C PHE A 13 -0.22 14.21 -1.51
N PHE A 14 -1.09 14.09 -0.50
CA PHE A 14 -2.48 14.49 -0.61
C PHE A 14 -2.95 15.18 0.67
N GLN A 15 -4.05 15.91 0.56
CA GLN A 15 -4.54 16.75 1.65
C GLN A 15 -5.32 15.94 2.69
N THR A 16 -5.23 16.39 3.93
CA THR A 16 -6.08 15.94 5.04
C THR A 16 -6.76 17.16 5.62
N PHE A 17 -7.98 17.00 6.10
CA PHE A 17 -8.72 18.06 6.79
C PHE A 17 -8.94 17.67 8.25
N ARG A 18 -9.41 18.65 9.03
CA ARG A 18 -9.90 18.40 10.39
C ARG A 18 -11.41 18.38 10.38
N ASP A 19 -12.02 17.40 11.04
CA ASP A 19 -13.46 17.37 11.26
C ASP A 19 -13.87 18.35 12.38
N ALA A 20 -15.17 18.35 12.72
CA ALA A 20 -15.73 19.21 13.76
C ALA A 20 -15.11 18.95 15.15
N ASP A 21 -14.62 17.74 15.40
CA ASP A 21 -13.94 17.34 16.63
C ASP A 21 -12.45 17.69 16.61
N GLY A 22 -11.97 18.36 15.55
CA GLY A 22 -10.57 18.70 15.34
C GLY A 22 -9.70 17.50 14.95
N ARG A 23 -10.29 16.33 14.71
CA ARG A 23 -9.56 15.09 14.36
C ARG A 23 -9.16 15.13 12.90
N ARG A 24 -7.96 14.62 12.59
CA ARG A 24 -7.51 14.53 11.20
C ARG A 24 -8.28 13.44 10.46
N THR A 25 -8.78 13.78 9.28
CA THR A 25 -9.52 12.86 8.42
C THR A 25 -9.12 13.08 6.97
N LEU A 26 -9.52 12.15 6.11
CA LEU A 26 -9.21 12.17 4.68
C LEU A 26 -10.47 11.92 3.86
N ASN A 27 -10.59 12.63 2.75
CA ASN A 27 -11.63 12.36 1.77
C ASN A 27 -11.02 11.37 0.79
N CYS A 28 -11.43 10.11 0.89
CA CYS A 28 -10.83 9.01 0.13
C CYS A 28 -10.89 9.21 -1.38
N LEU A 29 -11.99 9.82 -1.88
CA LEU A 29 -12.14 10.09 -3.30
C LEU A 29 -11.22 11.22 -3.75
N ALA A 30 -11.23 12.35 -3.04
CA ALA A 30 -10.35 13.47 -3.35
C ALA A 30 -8.87 13.09 -3.25
N ALA A 31 -8.48 12.35 -2.19
CA ALA A 31 -7.12 11.87 -2.02
C ALA A 31 -6.68 10.92 -3.14
N ARG A 32 -7.58 10.04 -3.61
CA ARG A 32 -7.31 9.17 -4.75
C ARG A 32 -7.07 10.00 -6.01
N ASP A 33 -7.96 10.95 -6.29
CA ASP A 33 -7.89 11.74 -7.51
C ASP A 33 -6.65 12.65 -7.50
N ASP A 34 -6.30 13.26 -6.37
CA ASP A 34 -5.05 14.00 -6.16
C ASP A 34 -3.80 13.14 -6.44
N VAL A 35 -3.79 11.90 -5.94
CA VAL A 35 -2.67 10.97 -6.14
C VAL A 35 -2.55 10.57 -7.60
N PHE A 36 -3.66 10.27 -8.27
CA PHE A 36 -3.62 9.80 -9.65
C PHE A 36 -3.39 10.92 -10.68
N ALA A 37 -3.82 12.15 -10.37
CA ALA A 37 -3.45 13.32 -11.18
C ALA A 37 -1.93 13.55 -11.18
N GLN A 38 -1.27 13.38 -10.02
CA GLN A 38 0.20 13.44 -9.94
C GLN A 38 0.86 12.23 -10.62
N ALA A 39 0.30 11.04 -10.41
CA ALA A 39 0.86 9.80 -10.95
C ALA A 39 0.79 9.71 -12.48
N GLU A 40 -0.22 10.30 -13.11
CA GLU A 40 -0.36 10.32 -14.57
C GLU A 40 0.83 11.02 -15.24
N ALA A 41 1.23 12.19 -14.74
CA ALA A 41 2.38 12.93 -15.26
C ALA A 41 3.71 12.15 -15.12
N ASP A 42 3.93 11.54 -13.95
CA ASP A 42 5.12 10.72 -13.72
C ASP A 42 5.12 9.43 -14.55
N ALA A 43 3.95 8.80 -14.70
CA ALA A 43 3.75 7.60 -15.51
C ALA A 43 4.11 7.87 -16.98
N GLU A 44 3.63 9.00 -17.53
CA GLU A 44 3.95 9.41 -18.90
C GLU A 44 5.45 9.61 -19.09
N ALA A 45 6.12 10.27 -18.14
CA ALA A 45 7.56 10.51 -18.18
C ALA A 45 8.40 9.22 -18.21
N VAL A 46 7.86 8.10 -17.70
CA VAL A 46 8.52 6.79 -17.74
C VAL A 46 7.92 5.83 -18.78
N GLY A 47 7.08 6.33 -19.69
CA GLY A 47 6.50 5.58 -20.79
C GLY A 47 5.37 4.62 -20.40
N LEU A 48 4.80 4.77 -19.20
CA LEU A 48 3.59 4.06 -18.79
C LEU A 48 2.37 4.79 -19.35
N ARG A 49 1.45 4.03 -19.94
CA ARG A 49 0.18 4.55 -20.47
C ARG A 49 -0.95 3.99 -19.64
N ASP A 50 -1.93 4.84 -19.32
CA ASP A 50 -3.18 4.43 -18.65
C ASP A 50 -2.97 3.87 -17.22
N ILE A 51 -2.28 4.63 -16.36
CA ILE A 51 -2.00 4.26 -14.96
C ILE A 51 -3.27 3.90 -14.16
N PHE A 52 -4.43 4.43 -14.56
CA PHE A 52 -5.73 4.15 -13.96
C PHE A 52 -6.17 2.69 -14.08
N SER A 53 -5.71 1.96 -15.10
CA SER A 53 -5.99 0.53 -15.28
C SER A 53 -4.90 -0.40 -14.74
N ALA A 54 -3.84 0.14 -14.14
CA ALA A 54 -2.68 -0.64 -13.71
C ALA A 54 -3.01 -1.56 -12.53
N VAL A 55 -2.49 -2.78 -12.54
CA VAL A 55 -2.35 -3.61 -11.33
C VAL A 55 -0.98 -3.43 -10.71
N GLY A 56 -0.84 -3.72 -9.43
CA GLY A 56 0.45 -3.62 -8.76
C GLY A 56 0.36 -3.51 -7.24
N LEU A 57 1.31 -2.78 -6.66
CA LEU A 57 1.39 -2.50 -5.23
C LEU A 57 1.25 -1.01 -4.95
N TYR A 58 1.01 -0.66 -3.71
CA TYR A 58 1.10 0.70 -3.21
C TYR A 58 1.60 0.70 -1.77
N VAL A 59 2.21 1.80 -1.35
CA VAL A 59 2.66 2.01 0.03
C VAL A 59 2.09 3.32 0.52
N PHE A 60 1.29 3.26 1.59
CA PHE A 60 0.86 4.42 2.34
C PHE A 60 1.82 4.69 3.49
N GLY A 61 2.20 5.95 3.64
CA GLY A 61 3.11 6.38 4.68
C GLY A 61 2.88 7.80 5.15
N LEU A 62 3.63 8.17 6.18
CA LEU A 62 3.61 9.51 6.76
C LEU A 62 5.00 10.14 6.71
N SER A 63 5.03 11.42 6.36
CA SER A 63 6.22 12.27 6.43
C SER A 63 6.04 13.28 7.57
N PRO A 64 6.71 13.08 8.72
CA PRO A 64 6.66 14.02 9.83
C PRO A 64 7.18 15.39 9.41
N SER A 65 6.48 16.45 9.82
CA SER A 65 6.86 17.83 9.54
C SER A 65 8.26 18.13 10.06
N GLY A 66 9.10 18.74 9.22
CA GLY A 66 10.49 19.06 9.56
C GLY A 66 11.44 17.87 9.55
N SER A 67 10.99 16.68 9.14
CA SER A 67 11.86 15.52 8.92
C SER A 67 12.07 15.28 7.42
N PRO A 68 13.30 15.03 6.96
CA PRO A 68 13.53 14.54 5.60
C PRO A 68 13.13 13.06 5.44
N ARG A 69 12.69 12.40 6.53
CA ARG A 69 12.36 10.97 6.52
C ARG A 69 10.88 10.75 6.29
N THR A 70 10.60 9.64 5.62
CA THR A 70 9.28 9.10 5.37
C THR A 70 9.18 7.71 5.96
N TRP A 71 8.01 7.36 6.49
CA TRP A 71 7.79 6.08 7.16
C TRP A 71 6.61 5.35 6.51
N PRO A 72 6.78 4.10 6.07
CA PRO A 72 5.68 3.30 5.57
C PRO A 72 4.81 2.86 6.76
N TYR A 73 3.49 2.95 6.61
CA TYR A 73 2.55 2.45 7.61
C TYR A 73 1.67 1.34 7.08
N TYR A 74 1.51 1.26 5.76
CA TYR A 74 0.71 0.24 5.13
C TYR A 74 1.25 -0.08 3.74
N VAL A 75 1.30 -1.36 3.39
CA VAL A 75 1.60 -1.87 2.05
C VAL A 75 0.34 -2.55 1.56
N GLY A 76 -0.05 -2.34 0.31
CA GLY A 76 -1.19 -3.08 -0.24
C GLY A 76 -0.97 -3.46 -1.68
N ARG A 77 -1.70 -4.49 -2.09
CA ARG A 77 -1.80 -4.90 -3.49
C ARG A 77 -3.12 -4.56 -4.14
N ALA A 78 -3.07 -4.46 -5.46
CA ALA A 78 -4.21 -4.41 -6.36
C ALA A 78 -3.95 -5.38 -7.52
N SER A 79 -4.40 -6.62 -7.39
CA SER A 79 -4.15 -7.70 -8.38
C SER A 79 -5.40 -8.08 -9.19
N ARG A 80 -6.59 -8.02 -8.58
CA ARG A 80 -7.88 -8.36 -9.22
C ARG A 80 -8.63 -7.17 -9.80
N GLN A 81 -8.23 -5.97 -9.41
CA GLN A 81 -8.78 -4.70 -9.89
C GLN A 81 -7.67 -3.67 -9.98
N PRO A 82 -7.85 -2.58 -10.74
CA PRO A 82 -6.82 -1.56 -10.88
C PRO A 82 -6.47 -0.87 -9.56
N LEU A 83 -5.25 -0.35 -9.48
CA LEU A 83 -4.75 0.48 -8.39
C LEU A 83 -5.70 1.64 -8.11
N TYR A 84 -6.25 2.29 -9.14
CA TYR A 84 -7.21 3.39 -8.98
C TYR A 84 -8.46 2.94 -8.22
N ARG A 85 -9.02 1.78 -8.56
CA ARG A 85 -10.23 1.26 -7.88
C ARG A 85 -9.93 0.74 -6.48
N ARG A 86 -8.75 0.14 -6.26
CA ARG A 86 -8.36 -0.44 -4.96
C ARG A 86 -7.90 0.62 -3.98
N LEU A 87 -7.15 1.62 -4.41
CA LEU A 87 -6.61 2.66 -3.53
C LEU A 87 -7.76 3.48 -2.92
N PHE A 88 -7.75 3.67 -1.60
CA PHE A 88 -8.80 4.37 -0.85
C PHE A 88 -10.22 3.80 -0.99
N GLN A 89 -10.37 2.52 -1.37
CA GLN A 89 -11.68 1.86 -1.40
C GLN A 89 -12.36 1.94 -0.02
N GLN A 90 -13.63 2.35 -0.01
CA GLN A 90 -14.34 2.80 1.19
C GLN A 90 -14.59 1.72 2.25
N THR A 91 -14.50 0.44 1.89
CA THR A 91 -14.92 -0.67 2.75
C THR A 91 -13.93 -1.03 3.86
N ASP A 92 -12.63 -0.83 3.67
CA ASP A 92 -11.59 -1.44 4.52
C ASP A 92 -10.34 -0.58 4.77
N LYS A 93 -10.28 0.63 4.21
CA LYS A 93 -9.09 1.51 4.22
C LYS A 93 -9.28 2.84 4.90
N PRO A 94 -10.47 3.48 4.88
CA PRO A 94 -10.68 4.72 5.61
C PRO A 94 -10.38 4.57 7.10
N GLY A 95 -10.77 3.43 7.71
CA GLY A 95 -10.46 3.11 9.10
C GLY A 95 -8.96 3.08 9.38
N LYS A 96 -8.21 2.26 8.62
CA LYS A 96 -6.74 2.14 8.73
C LYS A 96 -6.02 3.47 8.56
N TYR A 97 -6.34 4.23 7.50
CA TYR A 97 -5.68 5.50 7.24
C TYR A 97 -6.04 6.56 8.27
N SER A 98 -7.29 6.63 8.70
CA SER A 98 -7.72 7.54 9.77
C SER A 98 -7.00 7.23 11.06
N ALA A 99 -6.89 5.95 11.45
CA ALA A 99 -6.17 5.53 12.64
C ALA A 99 -4.69 5.94 12.60
N ILE A 100 -4.00 5.69 11.47
CA ILE A 100 -2.61 6.12 11.25
C ILE A 100 -2.47 7.65 11.34
N LEU A 101 -3.42 8.40 10.77
CA LEU A 101 -3.39 9.86 10.76
C LEU A 101 -3.58 10.46 12.17
N GLN A 102 -4.30 9.80 13.07
CA GLN A 102 -4.46 10.27 14.45
C GLN A 102 -3.17 10.13 15.28
N GLU A 103 -2.28 9.19 14.94
CA GLU A 103 -1.03 8.98 15.70
C GLU A 103 -0.05 10.14 15.55
N TYR A 104 -0.18 10.94 14.48
CA TYR A 104 0.75 12.01 14.16
C TYR A 104 0.02 13.31 13.82
N GLU A 105 0.02 14.24 14.76
CA GLU A 105 -0.61 15.56 14.61
C GLU A 105 0.00 16.37 13.45
N ARG A 106 1.32 16.25 13.24
CA ARG A 106 2.10 17.02 12.26
C ARG A 106 2.82 16.10 11.27
N ALA A 107 2.07 15.33 10.48
CA ALA A 107 2.65 14.52 9.41
C ALA A 107 1.84 14.61 8.12
N ARG A 108 2.53 14.75 6.98
CA ARG A 108 1.91 14.75 5.65
C ARG A 108 1.79 13.31 5.14
N PRO A 109 0.58 12.82 4.83
CA PRO A 109 0.46 11.49 4.24
C PRO A 109 0.93 11.49 2.79
N PHE A 110 1.41 10.33 2.35
CA PHE A 110 1.78 10.10 0.96
C PHE A 110 1.47 8.67 0.54
N ILE A 111 1.43 8.47 -0.78
CA ILE A 111 1.38 7.16 -1.45
C ILE A 111 2.59 7.01 -2.37
N TYR A 112 3.24 5.84 -2.36
CA TYR A 112 3.97 5.35 -3.52
C TYR A 112 3.11 4.36 -4.29
N LEU A 113 3.15 4.42 -5.62
CA LEU A 113 2.53 3.43 -6.50
C LEU A 113 3.60 2.57 -7.15
N PHE A 114 3.28 1.29 -7.32
CA PHE A 114 4.15 0.31 -7.94
C PHE A 114 3.38 -0.43 -9.04
N PRO A 115 3.02 0.22 -10.16
CA PRO A 115 2.42 -0.47 -11.29
C PRO A 115 3.34 -1.58 -11.81
N MET A 116 2.73 -2.73 -12.08
CA MET A 116 3.39 -3.89 -12.66
C MET A 116 3.50 -3.73 -14.17
N VAL A 117 4.69 -4.00 -14.70
CA VAL A 117 4.98 -4.01 -16.13
C VAL A 117 5.61 -5.34 -16.53
N THR A 118 5.41 -5.70 -17.79
CA THR A 118 6.19 -6.74 -18.46
C THR A 118 7.63 -6.27 -18.72
N ASP A 119 8.52 -7.21 -19.05
CA ASP A 119 9.89 -6.87 -19.49
C ASP A 119 9.94 -5.91 -20.68
N ALA A 120 8.93 -5.96 -21.55
CA ALA A 120 8.79 -5.05 -22.68
C ALA A 120 8.29 -3.65 -22.27
N GLY A 121 8.16 -3.36 -20.96
CA GLY A 121 7.68 -2.09 -20.43
C GLY A 121 6.17 -1.89 -20.54
N ARG A 122 5.42 -2.86 -21.06
CA ARG A 122 3.96 -2.75 -21.16
C ARG A 122 3.32 -2.97 -19.80
N GLN A 123 2.40 -2.09 -19.44
CA GLN A 123 1.61 -2.19 -18.22
C GLN A 123 0.76 -3.47 -18.20
N VAL A 124 0.74 -4.14 -17.05
CA VAL A 124 -0.11 -5.30 -16.80
C VAL A 124 -1.49 -4.80 -16.38
N LYS A 125 -2.54 -5.41 -16.94
CA LYS A 125 -3.95 -5.13 -16.61
C LYS A 125 -4.54 -6.28 -15.77
N PRO A 126 -5.65 -6.06 -15.05
CA PRO A 126 -6.33 -7.13 -14.33
C PRO A 126 -6.67 -8.28 -15.28
N ALA A 127 -6.32 -9.51 -14.90
CA ALA A 127 -6.70 -10.67 -15.68
C ALA A 127 -8.21 -10.93 -15.53
N SER A 128 -8.91 -11.20 -16.62
CA SER A 128 -10.33 -11.56 -16.65
C SER A 128 -10.63 -12.99 -16.17
N GLY A 129 -9.73 -13.59 -15.38
CA GLY A 129 -9.86 -14.95 -14.83
C GLY A 129 -8.80 -15.24 -13.78
N ASN A 130 -8.63 -16.52 -13.41
CA ASN A 130 -7.59 -17.01 -12.49
C ASN A 130 -6.19 -16.90 -13.13
N GLY A 131 -5.74 -15.68 -13.44
CA GLY A 131 -4.38 -15.35 -13.83
C GLY A 131 -3.43 -15.60 -12.66
N THR A 132 -3.22 -16.87 -12.33
CA THR A 132 -2.51 -17.37 -11.15
C THR A 132 -1.10 -16.84 -11.07
N VAL A 133 -0.44 -16.66 -12.22
CA VAL A 133 0.94 -16.16 -12.26
C VAL A 133 1.01 -14.68 -11.87
N VAL A 134 0.22 -13.79 -12.49
CA VAL A 134 0.23 -12.36 -12.16
C VAL A 134 -0.17 -12.14 -10.71
N TYR A 135 -1.24 -12.83 -10.27
CA TYR A 135 -1.70 -12.76 -8.88
C TYR A 135 -0.60 -13.19 -7.90
N LYS A 136 0.03 -14.34 -8.15
CA LYS A 136 1.11 -14.87 -7.30
C LYS A 136 2.32 -13.94 -7.31
N THR A 137 2.73 -13.41 -8.46
CA THR A 137 3.85 -12.46 -8.54
C THR A 137 3.58 -11.19 -7.73
N ILE A 138 2.37 -10.63 -7.79
CA ILE A 138 2.00 -9.47 -6.98
C ILE A 138 1.99 -9.85 -5.48
N ALA A 139 1.46 -11.02 -5.12
CA ALA A 139 1.44 -11.49 -3.74
C ALA A 139 2.85 -11.69 -3.15
N ASP A 140 3.75 -12.32 -3.92
CA ASP A 140 5.14 -12.53 -3.52
C ASP A 140 5.89 -11.19 -3.36
N ALA A 141 5.65 -10.25 -4.28
CA ALA A 141 6.22 -8.91 -4.21
C ALA A 141 5.67 -8.08 -3.04
N GLU A 142 4.39 -8.20 -2.72
CA GLU A 142 3.77 -7.59 -1.54
C GLU A 142 4.42 -8.11 -0.26
N TYR A 143 4.56 -9.44 -0.12
CA TYR A 143 5.20 -10.04 1.05
C TYR A 143 6.64 -9.56 1.25
N GLN A 144 7.40 -9.43 0.15
CA GLN A 144 8.76 -8.88 0.19
C GLN A 144 8.76 -7.40 0.61
N LEU A 145 7.86 -6.59 0.06
CA LEU A 145 7.77 -5.16 0.36
C LEU A 145 7.32 -4.91 1.81
N ILE A 146 6.43 -5.75 2.35
CA ILE A 146 6.07 -5.75 3.78
C ILE A 146 7.29 -6.00 4.66
N GLY A 147 8.13 -6.98 4.31
CA GLY A 147 9.36 -7.26 5.07
C GLY A 147 10.35 -6.09 5.08
N GLN A 148 10.48 -5.40 3.94
CA GLN A 148 11.28 -4.18 3.84
C GLN A 148 10.67 -3.04 4.66
N ALA A 149 9.35 -2.85 4.59
CA ALA A 149 8.64 -1.82 5.32
C ALA A 149 8.71 -2.04 6.85
N LEU A 150 8.59 -3.28 7.32
CA LEU A 150 8.72 -3.65 8.74
C LEU A 150 10.10 -3.33 9.32
N HIS A 151 11.15 -3.34 8.50
CA HIS A 151 12.46 -2.90 8.96
C HIS A 151 12.49 -1.39 9.27
N VAL A 152 11.85 -0.60 8.41
CA VAL A 152 11.81 0.85 8.52
C VAL A 152 10.83 1.27 9.63
N ASN A 153 9.64 0.68 9.64
CA ASN A 153 8.61 0.88 10.64
C ASN A 153 8.11 -0.48 11.19
N PRO A 154 8.56 -0.89 12.39
CA PRO A 154 8.10 -2.13 13.03
C PRO A 154 6.59 -2.17 13.26
N ASP A 155 5.94 -1.01 13.33
CA ASP A 155 4.52 -0.79 13.61
C ASP A 155 3.66 -0.72 12.35
N LEU A 156 4.06 -1.47 11.31
CA LEU A 156 3.27 -1.58 10.09
C LEU A 156 1.87 -2.16 10.36
N TYR A 157 0.85 -1.58 9.73
CA TYR A 157 -0.57 -1.95 9.90
C TYR A 157 -1.01 -3.19 9.09
N ASN A 158 -0.12 -3.78 8.30
CA ASN A 158 -0.38 -5.07 7.62
C ASN A 158 -0.34 -6.22 8.62
N VAL A 159 -1.35 -6.33 9.50
CA VAL A 159 -1.28 -7.16 10.70
C VAL A 159 -1.14 -8.66 10.41
N GLN A 160 -1.77 -9.22 9.36
CA GLN A 160 -1.68 -10.66 9.08
C GLN A 160 -0.25 -11.10 8.68
N ASP A 161 0.33 -10.44 7.67
CA ASP A 161 1.69 -10.76 7.22
C ASP A 161 2.75 -10.28 8.22
N ALA A 162 2.50 -9.18 8.93
CA ALA A 162 3.37 -8.74 10.01
C ALA A 162 3.37 -9.73 11.18
N LYS A 163 2.25 -10.38 11.52
CA LYS A 163 2.20 -11.42 12.56
C LYS A 163 3.14 -12.56 12.22
N SER A 164 3.11 -13.10 10.99
CA SER A 164 3.99 -14.22 10.60
C SER A 164 5.47 -13.82 10.68
N GLN A 165 5.80 -12.62 10.18
CA GLN A 165 7.17 -12.10 10.22
C GLN A 165 7.62 -11.72 11.62
N ARG A 166 6.70 -11.37 12.55
CA ARG A 166 7.02 -11.05 13.97
C ARG A 166 7.25 -12.28 14.84
N ARG A 167 6.89 -13.50 14.40
CA ARG A 167 7.02 -14.73 15.21
C ARG A 167 8.46 -15.15 15.49
N PHE A 168 9.40 -14.72 14.66
CA PHE A 168 10.80 -15.10 14.81
C PHE A 168 11.71 -13.93 14.47
N VAL A 169 12.92 -13.97 15.03
CA VAL A 169 14.00 -13.04 14.71
C VAL A 169 15.23 -13.87 14.40
N ILE A 170 15.84 -13.60 13.25
CA ILE A 170 17.12 -14.22 12.87
C ILE A 170 18.21 -13.22 13.25
N GLU A 171 19.17 -13.62 14.09
CA GLU A 171 20.31 -12.78 14.45
C GLU A 171 21.08 -12.34 13.20
N GLY A 172 21.58 -11.10 13.17
CA GLY A 172 22.29 -10.56 12.01
C GLY A 172 21.37 -10.12 10.88
N THR A 173 20.04 -10.22 11.03
CA THR A 173 19.09 -9.55 10.14
C THR A 173 18.77 -8.15 10.64
N LEU A 174 18.20 -7.36 9.74
CA LEU A 174 17.73 -6.00 9.95
C LEU A 174 16.83 -5.79 11.20
N ARG A 175 16.21 -6.86 11.72
CA ARG A 175 15.31 -6.83 12.88
C ARG A 175 15.96 -7.25 14.21
N ALA A 176 17.13 -7.87 14.18
CA ALA A 176 17.82 -8.32 15.39
C ALA A 176 18.25 -7.14 16.28
N ASP A 177 18.39 -7.42 17.58
CA ASP A 177 18.79 -6.43 18.59
C ASP A 177 20.26 -6.03 18.45
N ALA A 178 20.63 -4.87 18.98
CA ALA A 178 21.96 -4.28 18.79
C ALA A 178 23.12 -5.10 19.40
N ARG A 179 22.86 -6.01 20.34
CA ARG A 179 23.89 -6.88 20.95
C ARG A 179 24.00 -8.20 20.21
N GLU A 180 24.60 -8.16 19.02
CA GLU A 180 24.80 -9.34 18.18
C GLU A 180 26.17 -10.00 18.41
N ARG A 181 26.20 -11.34 18.33
CA ARG A 181 27.44 -12.13 18.29
C ARG A 181 28.23 -11.82 17.01
N ARG A 182 29.56 -12.07 17.02
CA ARG A 182 30.42 -11.85 15.84
C ARG A 182 29.94 -12.60 14.59
N SER A 183 29.40 -13.81 14.74
CA SER A 183 28.82 -14.59 13.64
C SER A 183 27.62 -13.89 13.01
N ALA A 184 26.72 -13.33 13.83
CA ALA A 184 25.57 -12.56 13.36
C ALA A 184 26.00 -11.27 12.66
N GLN A 185 27.03 -10.59 13.17
CA GLN A 185 27.59 -9.41 12.49
C GLN A 185 28.21 -9.76 11.14
N SER A 186 28.94 -10.88 11.05
CA SER A 186 29.52 -11.38 9.81
C SER A 186 28.44 -11.78 8.79
N PHE A 187 27.39 -12.48 9.24
CA PHE A 187 26.22 -12.79 8.42
C PHE A 187 25.55 -11.52 7.90
N ARG A 188 25.33 -10.54 8.77
CA ARG A 188 24.75 -9.24 8.41
C ARG A 188 25.55 -8.55 7.30
N SER A 189 26.86 -8.49 7.43
CA SER A 189 27.77 -7.92 6.43
C SER A 189 27.73 -8.69 5.11
N MET A 190 27.74 -10.02 5.17
CA MET A 190 27.63 -10.88 3.97
C MET A 190 26.30 -10.64 3.22
N MET A 191 25.20 -10.44 3.96
CA MET A 191 23.87 -10.21 3.40
C MET A 191 23.61 -8.74 3.00
N GLY A 192 24.54 -7.80 3.28
CA GLY A 192 24.39 -6.39 2.95
C GLY A 192 23.37 -5.63 3.81
N PHE A 193 23.09 -6.11 5.02
CA PHE A 193 22.11 -5.51 5.92
C PHE A 193 22.73 -4.35 6.74
N GLU A 194 22.78 -3.15 6.19
CA GLU A 194 23.23 -1.97 6.94
C GLU A 194 22.12 -1.43 7.88
N LEU A 195 22.44 -1.27 9.17
CA LEU A 195 21.49 -0.73 10.15
C LEU A 195 21.20 0.75 9.90
N LYS A 196 20.00 1.07 9.41
CA LYS A 196 19.46 2.45 9.40
C LYS A 196 18.63 2.70 10.66
N LYS A 197 18.65 3.94 11.19
CA LYS A 197 17.83 4.36 12.35
C LYS A 197 16.33 4.15 12.07
N ARG A 198 15.63 3.39 12.94
CA ARG A 198 14.21 2.99 12.85
C ARG A 198 13.21 4.11 13.23
N ALA A 199 11.93 3.92 12.88
CA ALA A 199 10.82 4.76 13.31
C ALA A 199 10.62 4.69 14.84
N PRO A 200 10.10 5.74 15.49
CA PRO A 200 9.61 5.64 16.86
C PRO A 200 8.31 4.81 16.89
N SER A 201 8.28 3.72 17.67
CA SER A 201 7.12 2.84 17.79
C SER A 201 6.02 3.44 18.68
N ARG A 202 4.77 3.55 18.20
CA ARG A 202 3.62 4.15 18.90
C ARG A 202 2.24 3.66 18.41
N LEU A 203 1.99 2.36 18.33
CA LEU A 203 0.60 1.88 18.13
C LEU A 203 -0.18 1.93 19.45
N SER A 204 -1.40 2.50 19.44
CA SER A 204 -2.32 2.45 20.57
C SER A 204 -3.19 1.18 20.58
N GLU A 205 -3.67 0.72 21.74
CA GLU A 205 -4.53 -0.46 21.84
C GLU A 205 -5.86 -0.30 21.08
N ALA A 206 -6.43 0.91 21.06
CA ALA A 206 -7.64 1.23 20.30
C ALA A 206 -7.42 1.07 18.78
N THR A 207 -6.19 1.33 18.32
CA THR A 207 -5.79 1.15 16.93
C THR A 207 -5.77 -0.34 16.55
N LEU A 208 -5.28 -1.21 17.43
CA LEU A 208 -5.18 -2.65 17.18
C LEU A 208 -6.55 -3.32 17.06
N ALA A 209 -7.57 -2.82 17.78
CA ALA A 209 -8.93 -3.35 17.75
C ALA A 209 -9.68 -3.02 16.44
N ALA A 210 -9.53 -1.80 15.91
CA ALA A 210 -10.17 -1.39 14.66
C ALA A 210 -9.66 -2.22 13.46
N VAL A 211 -8.39 -2.65 13.48
CA VAL A 211 -7.78 -3.43 12.40
C VAL A 211 -8.30 -4.88 12.35
N GLN A 212 -8.70 -5.46 13.48
CA GLN A 212 -9.20 -6.85 13.53
C GLN A 212 -10.61 -6.99 12.94
N GLY A 213 -11.50 -6.01 13.16
CA GLY A 213 -12.87 -6.06 12.64
C GLY A 213 -13.00 -5.92 11.12
N GLU A 214 -12.04 -5.26 10.47
CA GLU A 214 -12.04 -5.07 9.01
C GLU A 214 -11.33 -6.21 8.25
N GLU A 215 -10.53 -7.07 8.93
CA GLU A 215 -9.92 -8.28 8.35
C GLU A 215 -11.01 -9.27 7.88
N GLU A 216 -12.08 -9.44 8.66
CA GLU A 216 -13.22 -10.30 8.31
C GLU A 216 -13.96 -9.80 7.06
N ALA A 217 -13.98 -8.48 6.84
CA ALA A 217 -14.59 -7.86 5.67
C ALA A 217 -13.74 -8.03 4.40
N GLU A 218 -12.41 -7.95 4.51
CA GLU A 218 -11.49 -8.15 3.36
C GLU A 218 -11.47 -9.61 2.90
N GLU A 219 -11.50 -10.57 3.82
CA GLU A 219 -11.63 -11.99 3.51
C GLU A 219 -12.98 -12.29 2.83
N ALA A 220 -14.08 -11.72 3.34
CA ALA A 220 -15.41 -11.85 2.74
C ALA A 220 -15.49 -11.26 1.32
N LEU A 221 -14.87 -10.09 1.07
CA LEU A 221 -14.79 -9.48 -0.26
C LEU A 221 -13.87 -10.27 -1.21
N SER A 222 -12.88 -11.01 -0.68
CA SER A 222 -12.00 -11.84 -1.49
C SER A 222 -12.70 -13.06 -2.11
N HIS A 223 -13.84 -13.46 -1.54
CA HIS A 223 -14.69 -14.57 -1.96
C HIS A 223 -15.91 -14.15 -2.80
N GLN A 224 -16.14 -12.85 -3.00
CA GLN A 224 -17.24 -12.37 -3.84
C GLN A 224 -16.83 -12.33 -5.33
N ASP A 225 -17.71 -12.85 -6.18
CA ASP A 225 -17.55 -12.86 -7.63
C ASP A 225 -17.55 -11.41 -8.18
N PRO A 226 -16.52 -10.97 -8.93
CA PRO A 226 -16.41 -9.59 -9.41
C PRO A 226 -17.58 -9.13 -10.31
N ALA A 227 -18.41 -10.05 -10.79
CA ALA A 227 -19.62 -9.77 -11.57
C ALA A 227 -20.75 -9.10 -10.74
N VAL A 228 -20.73 -9.21 -9.41
CA VAL A 228 -21.80 -8.68 -8.53
C VAL A 228 -21.55 -7.22 -8.11
N LEU A 229 -20.35 -6.68 -8.36
CA LEU A 229 -19.92 -5.34 -7.92
C LEU A 229 -20.02 -4.26 -9.01
N VAL A 230 -20.85 -4.47 -10.03
CA VAL A 230 -21.18 -3.43 -11.01
C VAL A 230 -22.46 -2.75 -10.53
N PRO A 231 -22.43 -1.51 -10.01
CA PRO A 231 -23.66 -0.73 -9.96
C PRO A 231 -24.16 -0.58 -11.39
N GLU A 232 -25.40 -1.01 -11.65
CA GLU A 232 -26.06 -0.77 -12.93
C GLU A 232 -25.87 0.70 -13.31
N ALA A 233 -25.28 0.92 -14.49
CA ALA A 233 -25.16 2.26 -15.01
C ALA A 233 -26.56 2.89 -15.08
N PRO A 234 -26.75 4.15 -14.67
CA PRO A 234 -28.03 4.80 -14.80
C PRO A 234 -28.44 4.81 -16.28
N VAL A 235 -29.56 4.17 -16.57
CA VAL A 235 -30.20 4.19 -17.88
C VAL A 235 -30.56 5.65 -18.18
N LEU A 236 -29.79 6.28 -19.07
CA LEU A 236 -30.13 7.59 -19.60
C LEU A 236 -31.44 7.46 -20.40
N PRO A 237 -32.45 8.31 -20.14
CA PRO A 237 -33.68 8.28 -20.92
C PRO A 237 -33.38 8.70 -22.37
N ASP A 238 -33.88 7.90 -23.31
CA ASP A 238 -33.91 8.19 -24.73
C ASP A 238 -34.57 9.56 -24.95
N HIS A 239 -33.77 10.54 -25.36
CA HIS A 239 -34.32 11.75 -25.95
C HIS A 239 -34.82 11.40 -27.34
N ALA A 240 -36.11 11.07 -27.42
CA ALA A 240 -36.85 11.03 -28.66
C ALA A 240 -36.72 12.38 -29.37
N ALA A 241 -36.31 12.30 -30.64
CA ALA A 241 -36.29 13.42 -31.57
C ALA A 241 -37.71 13.94 -31.83
N GLU A 242 -37.85 15.26 -31.75
CA GLU A 242 -38.78 16.06 -32.56
C GLU A 242 -38.01 17.22 -33.18
#